data_AF-A0AAP3FST1-F1
#
_entry.id   AF-A0AAP3FST1-F1
#
_cell.length_a   1.000
_cell.length_b   1.000
_cell.length_c   1.000
_cell.angle_alpha   90.00
_cell.angle_beta   90.00
_cell.angle_gamma   90.00
#
_symmetry.space_group_name_H-M   'P 1'
#
loop_
_entity.id
_entity.type
_entity.pdbx_description
1 polymer ?
#
loop_
_entity_poly.entity_id
_entity_poly.type
_entity_poly.pdbx_seq_one_letter_code
_entity_poly.pdbx_strand_id
1 'polypeptide(L)' 'MEQLSVNRRQFQILLQQINMTDDTFMTYFEDGEIKKLAIHKASKSWHFHFQFKSLLPFQIYDTLTTRLTQSFAQ' A
#
# COMPACT_ATOMS: atom_id res chain seq x y z
N MET A 1 -10.79 -2.58 22.19
CA MET A 1 -10.72 -2.03 20.83
C MET A 1 -9.30 -2.23 20.35
N GLU A 2 -9.11 -3.06 19.34
CA GLU A 2 -7.79 -3.34 18.78
C GLU A 2 -7.26 -2.04 18.17
N GLN A 3 -6.29 -1.43 18.85
CA GLN A 3 -5.69 -0.18 18.41
C GLN A 3 -4.96 -0.50 17.11
N LEU A 4 -5.60 -0.20 15.96
CA LEU A 4 -4.97 -0.34 14.66
C LEU A 4 -3.59 0.33 14.73
N SER A 5 -2.54 -0.43 14.44
CA SER A 5 -1.18 0.09 14.46
C SER A 5 -1.11 1.32 13.53
N VAL A 6 -0.27 2.31 13.89
CA VAL A 6 -0.07 3.50 13.06
C VAL A 6 0.24 3.12 11.60
N ASN A 7 0.97 2.02 11.42
CA ASN A 7 1.35 1.45 10.12
C ASN A 7 0.15 0.95 9.30
N ARG A 8 -0.81 0.27 9.92
CA ARG A 8 -2.06 -0.17 9.26
C ARG A 8 -2.91 1.02 8.84
N ARG A 9 -3.02 2.04 9.69
CA ARG A 9 -3.76 3.26 9.37
C ARG A 9 -3.13 4.02 8.21
N GLN A 10 -1.79 4.15 8.19
CA GLN A 10 -1.07 4.76 7.08
C GLN A 10 -1.26 3.98 5.77
N PHE A 11 -1.30 2.65 5.84
CA PHE A 11 -1.60 1.82 4.68
C PHE A 11 -3.01 2.06 4.14
N GLN A 12 -4.03 2.13 5.01
CA GLN A 12 -5.39 2.45 4.58
C GLN A 12 -5.50 3.83 3.92
N ILE A 13 -4.81 4.84 4.45
CA ILE A 13 -4.75 6.18 3.84
C ILE A 13 -4.10 6.11 2.46
N LEU A 14 -3.01 5.36 2.31
CA LEU A 14 -2.36 5.15 1.01
C LEU A 14 -3.32 4.50 0.01
N LEU A 15 -4.05 3.45 0.41
CA LEU A 15 -5.04 2.79 -0.45
C LEU A 15 -6.13 3.76 -0.92
N GLN A 16 -6.59 4.66 -0.05
CA GLN A 16 -7.52 5.72 -0.42
C GLN A 16 -6.91 6.68 -1.45
N GLN A 17 -5.66 7.10 -1.27
CA GLN A 17 -4.97 8.00 -2.20
C GLN A 17 -4.82 7.41 -3.61
N ILE A 18 -4.67 6.08 -3.70
CA ILE A 18 -4.55 5.36 -4.97
C ILE A 18 -5.88 4.73 -5.44
N ASN A 19 -7.00 5.12 -4.83
CA ASN A 19 -8.36 4.64 -5.10
C ASN A 19 -8.55 3.11 -5.01
N MET A 20 -7.73 2.38 -4.25
CA MET A 20 -7.81 0.92 -4.08
C MET A 20 -8.67 0.55 -2.88
N THR A 21 -9.93 1.00 -2.88
CA THR A 21 -10.86 0.84 -1.76
C THR A 21 -12.01 -0.13 -2.06
N ASP A 22 -12.00 -0.78 -3.22
CA ASP A 22 -13.04 -1.77 -3.57
C ASP A 22 -12.95 -3.00 -2.67
N ASP A 23 -14.11 -3.58 -2.32
CA ASP A 23 -14.21 -4.75 -1.43
C ASP A 23 -13.34 -5.92 -1.91
N THR A 24 -13.23 -6.10 -3.22
CA THR A 24 -12.39 -7.12 -3.86
C THR A 24 -10.91 -6.99 -3.52
N PHE A 25 -10.41 -5.76 -3.32
CA PHE A 25 -9.04 -5.50 -2.90
C PHE A 25 -8.88 -5.60 -1.38
N MET A 26 -9.88 -5.15 -0.64
CA MET A 26 -9.86 -5.12 0.83
C MET A 26 -9.67 -6.51 1.44
N THR A 27 -10.20 -7.57 0.83
CA THR A 27 -9.94 -8.96 1.28
C THR A 27 -8.46 -9.34 1.27
N TYR A 28 -7.65 -8.76 0.37
CA TYR A 28 -6.21 -9.01 0.32
C TYR A 28 -5.39 -8.03 1.17
N PHE A 29 -6.00 -6.90 1.54
CA PHE A 29 -5.34 -5.78 2.21
C PHE A 29 -5.78 -5.59 3.67
N GLU A 30 -6.72 -6.40 4.17
CA GLU A 30 -7.27 -6.34 5.53
C GLU A 30 -6.17 -6.32 6.61
N ASP A 31 -5.17 -7.18 6.45
CA ASP A 31 -4.02 -7.29 7.35
C ASP A 31 -2.76 -6.57 6.82
N GLY A 32 -2.89 -5.80 5.73
CA GLY A 32 -1.80 -5.09 5.09
C GLY A 32 -1.31 -3.90 5.92
N GLU A 33 0.01 -3.70 5.95
CA GLU A 33 0.61 -2.54 6.61
C GLU A 33 1.86 -2.02 5.90
N ILE A 34 2.16 -0.73 6.11
CA ILE A 34 3.43 -0.13 5.69
C ILE A 34 4.46 -0.40 6.78
N LYS A 35 5.37 -1.34 6.52
CA LYS A 35 6.48 -1.64 7.43
C LYS A 35 7.52 -0.53 7.45
N LYS A 36 7.78 0.08 6.29
CA LYS A 36 8.76 1.16 6.13
C LYS A 36 8.49 1.95 4.86
N LEU A 37 8.66 3.26 4.92
CA LEU A 37 8.70 4.14 3.76
C LEU A 37 10.09 4.77 3.67
N ALA A 38 10.82 4.48 2.60
CA ALA A 38 12.12 5.09 2.31
C ALA A 38 11.95 6.13 1.18
N ILE A 39 12.21 7.39 1.50
CA ILE A 39 12.10 8.50 0.55
C ILE A 39 13.51 8.86 0.08
N HIS A 40 13.79 8.61 -1.18
CA HIS A 40 15.06 8.96 -1.80
C HIS A 40 14.91 10.29 -2.51
N LYS A 41 15.18 11.39 -1.79
CA LYS A 41 15.04 12.76 -2.32
C LYS A 41 15.91 13.02 -3.54
N ALA A 42 17.11 12.44 -3.59
CA ALA A 42 18.05 12.63 -4.70
C ALA A 42 17.53 12.04 -6.02
N SER A 43 16.85 10.89 -5.97
CA SER A 43 16.26 10.21 -7.13
C SER A 43 14.77 10.50 -7.30
N LYS A 44 14.17 11.33 -6.44
CA LYS A 44 12.72 11.56 -6.34
C LYS A 44 11.91 10.26 -6.35
N SER A 45 12.39 9.23 -5.64
CA SER A 45 11.73 7.93 -5.61
C SER A 45 11.26 7.58 -4.21
N TRP A 46 10.09 6.96 -4.16
CA TRP A 46 9.49 6.43 -2.94
C TRP A 46 9.59 4.90 -2.97
N HIS A 47 10.20 4.32 -1.93
CA HIS A 47 10.26 2.88 -1.72
C HIS A 47 9.37 2.51 -0.54
N PHE A 48 8.23 1.89 -0.85
CA PHE A 48 7.31 1.38 0.14
C PHE A 48 7.63 -0.09 0.43
N HIS A 49 7.83 -0.42 1.70
CA HIS A 49 7.92 -1.79 2.18
C HIS A 49 6.58 -2.17 2.81
N PHE A 50 5.84 -3.03 2.12
CA PHE A 50 4.58 -3.56 2.62
C PHE A 50 4.78 -4.90 3.31
N GLN A 51 3.95 -5.16 4.31
CA GLN A 51 3.79 -6.49 4.91
C GLN A 51 2.35 -6.93 4.68
N PHE A 52 2.20 -8.11 4.11
CA PHE A 52 0.91 -8.79 3.95
C PHE A 52 0.95 -10.11 4.70
N LYS A 53 -0.22 -10.57 5.17
CA LYS A 53 -0.36 -11.87 5.84
C LYS A 53 -0.44 -13.02 4.85
N SER A 54 -1.08 -12.78 3.71
CA SER A 54 -1.19 -13.72 2.59
C SER A 54 -0.38 -13.22 1.40
N LEU A 55 -0.02 -14.16 0.52
CA LEU A 55 0.56 -13.81 -0.78
C LEU A 55 -0.50 -13.10 -1.62
N LEU A 56 -0.13 -11.99 -2.23
CA LEU A 56 -1.00 -11.27 -3.15
C LEU A 56 -1.09 -12.03 -4.49
N PRO A 57 -2.30 -12.21 -5.05
CA PRO A 57 -2.44 -12.64 -6.43
C PRO A 57 -1.76 -11.65 -7.37
N PHE A 58 -1.20 -12.14 -8.47
CA PHE A 58 -0.49 -11.33 -9.45
C PHE A 58 -1.27 -10.09 -9.90
N GLN A 59 -2.56 -10.25 -10.20
CA GLN A 59 -3.42 -9.15 -10.65
C GLN A 59 -3.56 -8.03 -9.59
N ILE A 60 -3.60 -8.41 -8.31
CA ILE A 60 -3.70 -7.46 -7.20
C ILE A 60 -2.38 -6.71 -7.03
N TYR A 61 -1.26 -7.44 -7.08
CA TYR A 61 0.08 -6.87 -7.04
C TYR A 61 0.36 -5.91 -8.19
N ASP A 62 0.01 -6.31 -9.42
CA ASP A 62 0.18 -5.50 -10.63
C ASP A 62 -0.63 -4.20 -10.56
N THR A 63 -1.90 -4.31 -10.14
CA THR A 63 -2.77 -3.15 -9.95
C THR A 63 -2.22 -2.20 -8.87
N LEU A 64 -1.77 -2.74 -7.73
CA LEU A 64 -1.18 -1.96 -6.65
C LEU A 64 0.07 -1.20 -7.13
N THR A 65 0.97 -1.91 -7.81
CA THR A 65 2.21 -1.34 -8.32
C THR A 65 1.93 -0.26 -9.35
N THR A 66 1.03 -0.52 -10.30
CA THR A 66 0.63 0.43 -11.34
C THR A 66 0.08 1.73 -10.73
N ARG A 67 -0.85 1.62 -9.78
CA ARG A 67 -1.47 2.80 -9.15
C ARG A 67 -0.48 3.56 -8.26
N LEU A 68 0.40 2.86 -7.54
CA LEU A 68 1.48 3.51 -6.79
C LEU A 68 2.42 4.27 -7.72
N THR A 69 2.85 3.67 -8.83
CA THR A 69 3.67 4.37 -9.81
C THR A 69 2.93 5.57 -10.38
N GLN A 70 1.65 5.46 -10.72
CA GLN A 70 0.87 6.60 -11.23
C GLN A 70 0.74 7.75 -10.22
N SER A 71 0.48 7.44 -8.95
CA SER A 71 0.28 8.44 -7.89
C SER A 71 1.59 9.08 -7.39
N PHE A 72 2.72 8.38 -7.52
CA PHE A 72 4.02 8.79 -6.98
C PHE A 72 5.13 8.85 -8.04
N ALA A 73 4.82 8.95 -9.35
CA ALA A 73 5.82 9.20 -10.40
C ALA A 73 5.92 10.69 -10.79
N GLN A 74 5.33 11.60 -10.00
CA GLN A 74 5.21 13.03 -10.30
C GLN A 74 6.30 13.89 -9.64
#